data_AF-A0A3N5MT75-F1
#
_entry.id   AF-A0A3N5MT75-F1
#
_cell.length_a   1.000
_cell.length_b   1.000
_cell.length_c   1.000
_cell.angle_alpha   90.00
_cell.angle_beta   90.00
_cell.angle_gamma   90.00
#
_symmetry.space_group_name_H-M   'P 1'
#
loop_
_entity.id
_entity.type
_entity.pdbx_description
1 polymer ?
#
loop_
_entity_poly.entity_id
_entity_poly.type
_entity_poly.pdbx_seq_one_letter_code
_entity_poly.pdbx_strand_id
1 'polypeptide(L)'
;MAEVDPEALADVAYGIFEHLLNQGLRAQDKYLYALVEAGVDFRVDFTTIFEKFRVDYPQLAEALLLRFTNPATIFTMLCNGEGVIPTKTTQMYWIVLDAPGSAPEAIEDENAGKWLIFQEPDKVDMTWKKVRDATVAGELGISAKVSTVKPNPDSRDNRKVIYVYTKDWADETDVMRVREKLRELGFVDRIGYKRNLETFAGEYAKKGKRVTYYTA
;
A
#
# COMPACT_ATOMS: atom_id res chain seq x y z
N MET A 1 -33.36 6.81 -1.49
CA MET A 1 -31.93 6.42 -1.57
C MET A 1 -31.14 7.65 -1.17
N ALA A 2 -30.28 7.56 -0.17
CA ALA A 2 -29.41 8.69 0.19
C ALA A 2 -28.51 9.00 -1.02
N GLU A 3 -28.41 10.27 -1.38
CA GLU A 3 -27.48 10.75 -2.42
C GLU A 3 -26.07 10.36 -1.99
N VAL A 4 -25.35 9.63 -2.84
CA VAL A 4 -23.97 9.23 -2.57
C VAL A 4 -23.12 10.49 -2.67
N ASP A 5 -22.36 10.80 -1.62
CA ASP A 5 -21.41 11.90 -1.62
C ASP A 5 -20.46 11.75 -2.84
N PRO A 6 -20.48 12.69 -3.80
CA PRO A 6 -19.66 12.63 -5.01
C PRO A 6 -18.16 12.50 -4.72
N GLU A 7 -17.69 13.08 -3.62
CA GLU A 7 -16.27 13.02 -3.24
C GLU A 7 -15.89 11.64 -2.70
N ALA A 8 -16.75 11.03 -1.88
CA ALA A 8 -16.58 9.65 -1.43
C ALA A 8 -16.63 8.65 -2.61
N LEU A 9 -17.51 8.88 -3.59
CA LEU A 9 -17.59 8.05 -4.79
C LEU A 9 -16.31 8.16 -5.63
N ALA A 10 -15.75 9.36 -5.78
CA ALA A 10 -14.50 9.57 -6.52
C ALA A 10 -13.29 8.95 -5.80
N ASP A 11 -13.25 8.97 -4.47
CA ASP A 11 -12.23 8.26 -3.68
C ASP A 11 -12.29 6.74 -3.91
N VAL A 12 -13.50 6.15 -3.86
CA VAL A 12 -13.71 4.73 -4.16
C VAL A 12 -13.32 4.40 -5.60
N ALA A 13 -13.74 5.24 -6.55
CA ALA A 13 -13.42 5.07 -7.96
C ALA A 13 -11.92 5.11 -8.21
N TYR A 14 -11.18 6.00 -7.52
CA TYR A 14 -9.73 6.09 -7.65
C TYR A 14 -9.05 4.82 -7.12
N GLY A 15 -9.45 4.33 -5.95
CA GLY A 15 -8.89 3.10 -5.40
C GLY A 15 -9.12 1.87 -6.28
N ILE A 16 -10.32 1.73 -6.85
CA ILE A 16 -10.61 0.64 -7.80
C ILE A 16 -9.77 0.80 -9.07
N PHE A 17 -9.68 2.01 -9.63
CA PHE A 17 -8.87 2.26 -10.81
C PHE A 17 -7.38 1.98 -10.57
N GLU A 18 -6.81 2.45 -9.45
CA GLU A 18 -5.41 2.22 -9.10
C GLU A 18 -5.11 0.71 -8.94
N HIS A 19 -6.04 -0.03 -8.32
CA HIS A 19 -5.92 -1.48 -8.22
C HIS A 19 -5.88 -2.16 -9.60
N LEU A 20 -6.80 -1.79 -10.50
CA LEU A 20 -6.84 -2.33 -11.87
C LEU A 20 -5.62 -1.92 -12.70
N LEU A 21 -5.11 -0.69 -12.51
CA LEU A 21 -3.88 -0.22 -13.12
C LEU A 21 -2.69 -1.10 -12.72
N ASN A 22 -2.52 -1.32 -11.42
CA ASN A 22 -1.44 -2.17 -10.93
C ASN A 22 -1.59 -3.61 -11.43
N GLN A 23 -2.80 -4.20 -11.37
CA GLN A 23 -3.03 -5.55 -11.90
C GLN A 23 -2.73 -5.64 -13.41
N GLY A 24 -3.19 -4.67 -14.20
CA GLY A 24 -2.97 -4.64 -15.65
C GLY A 24 -1.50 -4.47 -16.04
N LEU A 25 -0.73 -3.68 -15.28
CA LEU A 25 0.72 -3.58 -15.46
C LEU A 25 1.42 -4.88 -15.06
N ARG A 26 1.02 -5.49 -13.94
CA ARG A 26 1.62 -6.72 -13.42
C ARG A 26 1.37 -7.92 -14.32
N ALA A 27 0.24 -7.97 -15.01
CA ALA A 27 -0.04 -8.97 -16.05
C ALA A 27 0.94 -8.91 -17.24
N GLN A 28 1.72 -7.84 -17.35
CA GLN A 28 2.78 -7.64 -18.34
C GLN A 28 4.18 -7.60 -17.70
N ASP A 29 4.33 -8.11 -16.48
CA ASP A 29 5.56 -8.07 -15.69
C ASP A 29 6.12 -6.65 -15.43
N LYS A 30 5.25 -5.64 -15.48
CA LYS A 30 5.60 -4.25 -15.17
C LYS A 30 5.14 -3.90 -13.76
N TYR A 31 5.91 -3.03 -13.10
CA TYR A 31 5.51 -2.40 -11.85
C TYR A 31 5.39 -0.89 -12.05
N LEU A 32 4.33 -0.29 -11.54
CA LEU A 32 4.14 1.16 -11.61
C LEU A 32 5.34 1.92 -11.03
N TYR A 33 5.83 1.50 -9.86
CA TYR A 33 6.98 2.17 -9.23
C TYR A 33 8.23 2.15 -10.12
N ALA A 34 8.49 1.03 -10.80
CA ALA A 34 9.68 0.88 -11.63
C ALA A 34 9.59 1.77 -12.88
N LEU A 35 8.40 1.86 -13.48
CA LEU A 35 8.14 2.73 -14.63
C LEU A 35 8.32 4.21 -14.26
N VAL A 36 7.73 4.63 -13.14
CA VAL A 36 7.80 6.02 -12.65
C VAL A 36 9.23 6.40 -12.30
N GLU A 37 9.93 5.57 -11.52
CA GLU A 37 11.31 5.87 -11.10
C GLU A 37 12.32 5.86 -12.26
N ALA A 38 12.09 5.04 -13.28
CA ALA A 38 12.93 5.00 -14.48
C ALA A 38 12.53 6.04 -15.54
N GLY A 39 11.45 6.80 -15.33
CA GLY A 39 10.93 7.75 -16.32
C GLY A 39 10.47 7.10 -17.63
N VAL A 40 10.04 5.84 -17.57
CA VAL A 40 9.55 5.10 -18.74
C VAL A 40 8.12 5.54 -19.03
N ASP A 41 7.83 5.89 -20.29
CA ASP A 41 6.47 6.23 -20.70
C ASP A 41 5.60 4.97 -20.79
N PHE A 42 4.54 4.93 -19.97
CA PHE A 42 3.55 3.85 -19.93
C PHE A 42 2.15 4.34 -20.32
N ARG A 43 2.05 5.45 -21.07
CA ARG A 43 0.75 6.04 -21.47
C ARG A 43 -0.14 5.06 -22.23
N VAL A 44 0.44 4.21 -23.08
CA VAL A 44 -0.34 3.19 -23.82
C VAL A 44 -0.98 2.18 -22.88
N ASP A 45 -0.24 1.67 -21.90
CA ASP A 45 -0.75 0.76 -20.87
C ASP A 45 -1.85 1.45 -20.05
N PHE A 46 -1.57 2.67 -19.58
CA PHE A 46 -2.51 3.49 -18.81
C PHE A 46 -3.82 3.72 -19.57
N THR A 47 -3.76 4.19 -20.81
CA THR A 47 -4.95 4.47 -21.62
C THR A 47 -5.76 3.20 -21.87
N THR A 48 -5.09 2.09 -22.18
CA THR A 48 -5.77 0.80 -22.40
C THR A 48 -6.52 0.35 -21.16
N ILE A 49 -5.89 0.43 -19.98
CA ILE A 49 -6.51 0.03 -18.71
C ILE A 49 -7.63 1.00 -18.31
N PHE A 50 -7.43 2.30 -18.51
CA PHE A 50 -8.46 3.31 -18.22
C PHE A 50 -9.70 3.13 -19.10
N GLU A 51 -9.54 2.88 -20.40
CA GLU A 51 -10.68 2.62 -21.30
C GLU A 51 -11.43 1.34 -20.90
N LYS A 52 -10.71 0.30 -20.49
CA LYS A 52 -11.36 -0.88 -19.91
C LYS A 52 -12.14 -0.54 -18.64
N PHE A 53 -11.56 0.24 -17.73
CA PHE A 53 -12.24 0.71 -16.52
C PHE A 53 -13.51 1.51 -16.83
N ARG A 54 -13.50 2.35 -17.88
CA ARG A 54 -14.69 3.08 -18.34
C ARG A 54 -15.81 2.16 -18.81
N VAL A 55 -15.47 1.08 -19.50
CA VAL A 55 -16.44 0.09 -20.00
C VAL A 55 -17.00 -0.73 -18.84
N ASP A 56 -16.14 -1.21 -17.94
CA ASP A 56 -16.53 -2.10 -16.85
C ASP A 56 -17.24 -1.34 -15.72
N TYR A 57 -16.89 -0.07 -15.49
CA TYR A 57 -17.38 0.76 -14.37
C TYR A 57 -17.73 2.20 -14.80
N PRO A 58 -18.72 2.42 -15.69
CA PRO A 58 -19.00 3.72 -16.29
C PRO A 58 -19.30 4.84 -15.27
N GLN A 59 -20.05 4.54 -14.21
CA GLN A 59 -20.37 5.53 -13.16
C GLN A 59 -19.14 5.94 -12.34
N LEU A 60 -18.22 5.00 -12.07
CA LEU A 60 -16.99 5.29 -11.35
C LEU A 60 -16.02 6.09 -12.23
N ALA A 61 -15.96 5.76 -13.52
CA ALA A 61 -15.19 6.54 -14.48
C ALA A 61 -15.71 7.97 -14.62
N GLU A 62 -17.03 8.16 -14.64
CA GLU A 62 -17.64 9.50 -14.63
C GLU A 62 -17.24 10.28 -13.37
N ALA A 63 -17.31 9.66 -12.19
CA ALA A 63 -16.87 10.29 -10.94
C ALA A 63 -15.39 10.72 -10.97
N LEU A 64 -14.50 9.88 -11.55
CA LEU A 64 -13.10 10.27 -11.75
C LEU A 64 -12.94 11.45 -12.71
N LEU A 65 -13.67 11.45 -13.83
CA LEU A 65 -13.59 12.50 -14.83
C LEU A 65 -14.18 13.82 -14.32
N LEU A 66 -15.18 13.79 -13.43
CA LEU A 66 -15.68 14.98 -12.74
C LEU A 66 -14.61 15.57 -11.81
N ARG A 67 -13.83 14.72 -11.12
CA ARG A 67 -12.77 15.18 -10.20
C ARG A 67 -11.50 15.65 -10.91
N PHE A 68 -11.04 14.91 -11.90
CA PHE A 68 -9.73 15.11 -12.53
C PHE A 68 -9.80 15.74 -13.93
N THR A 69 -11.00 16.04 -14.42
CA THR A 69 -11.33 16.61 -15.73
C THR A 69 -11.07 15.66 -16.90
N ASN A 70 -9.92 14.96 -16.92
CA ASN A 70 -9.55 14.02 -17.96
C ASN A 70 -8.52 12.98 -17.44
N PRO A 71 -8.32 11.87 -18.17
CA PRO A 71 -7.38 10.82 -17.77
C PRO A 71 -5.91 11.26 -17.77
N ALA A 72 -5.53 12.26 -18.58
CA ALA A 72 -4.15 12.74 -18.63
C ALA A 72 -3.71 13.45 -17.34
N THR A 73 -4.65 14.05 -16.60
CA THR A 73 -4.40 14.57 -15.24
C THR A 73 -3.97 13.44 -14.32
N ILE A 74 -4.70 12.32 -14.30
CA ILE A 74 -4.39 11.14 -13.47
C ILE A 74 -3.03 10.57 -13.88
N PHE A 75 -2.77 10.41 -15.19
CA PHE A 75 -1.47 9.95 -15.70
C PHE A 75 -0.33 10.85 -15.23
N THR A 76 -0.51 12.17 -15.30
CA THR A 76 0.50 13.14 -14.85
C THR A 76 0.76 13.02 -13.34
N MET A 77 -0.28 12.80 -12.53
CA MET A 77 -0.12 12.56 -11.09
C MET A 77 0.70 11.28 -10.82
N LEU A 78 0.40 10.19 -11.54
CA LEU A 78 1.14 8.93 -11.43
C LEU A 78 2.62 9.11 -11.79
N CYS A 79 2.93 9.78 -12.90
CA CYS A 79 4.30 10.13 -13.28
C CYS A 79 5.03 10.99 -12.23
N ASN A 80 4.29 11.79 -11.47
CA ASN A 80 4.82 12.62 -10.38
C ASN A 80 4.88 11.90 -9.01
N GLY A 81 4.57 10.60 -8.97
CA GLY A 81 4.75 9.74 -7.80
C GLY A 81 3.48 9.40 -7.01
N GLU A 82 2.28 9.77 -7.50
CA GLU A 82 1.03 9.28 -6.91
C GLU A 82 0.96 7.75 -7.00
N GLY A 83 0.62 7.08 -5.89
CA GLY A 83 0.60 5.62 -5.78
C GLY A 83 1.99 4.96 -5.66
N VAL A 84 3.07 5.73 -5.71
CA VAL A 84 4.46 5.22 -5.69
C VAL A 84 5.27 5.79 -4.53
N ILE A 85 5.18 7.10 -4.32
CA ILE A 85 5.94 7.86 -3.33
C ILE A 85 4.97 8.31 -2.23
N PRO A 86 5.13 7.85 -0.97
CA PRO A 86 4.21 8.16 0.12
C PRO A 86 3.92 9.64 0.30
N THR A 87 4.94 10.52 0.17
CA THR A 87 4.76 11.97 0.29
C THR A 87 4.12 12.66 -0.91
N LYS A 88 3.99 11.96 -2.04
CA LYS A 88 3.31 12.44 -3.25
C LYS A 88 1.93 11.82 -3.44
N THR A 89 1.58 10.82 -2.64
CA THR A 89 0.32 10.08 -2.76
C THR A 89 -0.76 10.74 -1.91
N THR A 90 -1.74 11.32 -2.59
CA THR A 90 -2.80 12.16 -2.03
C THR A 90 -4.19 11.57 -2.19
N GLN A 91 -4.36 10.58 -3.06
CA GLN A 91 -5.66 9.99 -3.36
C GLN A 91 -5.95 8.75 -2.52
N MET A 92 -4.91 8.06 -2.05
CA MET A 92 -5.02 6.84 -1.26
C MET A 92 -4.33 6.97 0.09
N TYR A 93 -4.89 6.36 1.15
CA TYR A 93 -4.28 6.34 2.48
C TYR A 93 -3.07 5.41 2.58
N TRP A 94 -3.01 4.42 1.70
CA TRP A 94 -2.02 3.35 1.71
C TRP A 94 -1.49 3.12 0.30
N ILE A 95 -0.18 2.96 0.18
CA ILE A 95 0.41 2.28 -0.97
C ILE A 95 0.63 0.82 -0.56
N VAL A 96 0.28 -0.11 -1.44
CA VAL A 96 0.40 -1.55 -1.22
C VAL A 96 1.34 -2.14 -2.27
N LEU A 97 2.20 -3.05 -1.84
CA LEU A 97 3.00 -3.86 -2.73
C LEU A 97 3.03 -5.31 -2.21
N ASP A 98 2.44 -6.20 -2.99
CA ASP A 98 2.49 -7.64 -2.73
C ASP A 98 3.77 -8.24 -3.34
N ALA A 99 4.37 -9.18 -2.59
CA ALA A 99 5.49 -9.95 -3.10
C ALA A 99 5.05 -10.80 -4.31
N PRO A 100 5.93 -11.08 -5.28
CA PRO A 100 5.61 -11.94 -6.41
C PRO A 100 5.06 -13.30 -5.95
N GLY A 101 3.92 -13.71 -6.51
CA GLY A 101 3.25 -14.97 -6.17
C GLY A 101 2.36 -14.93 -4.92
N SER A 102 2.32 -13.82 -4.18
CA SER A 102 1.35 -13.61 -3.10
C SER A 102 0.01 -13.16 -3.66
N ALA A 103 -1.07 -13.75 -3.14
CA ALA A 103 -2.42 -13.28 -3.40
C ALA A 103 -2.71 -12.01 -2.57
N PRO A 104 -3.37 -10.97 -3.12
CA PRO A 104 -3.66 -9.73 -2.39
C PRO A 104 -4.41 -9.93 -1.07
N GLU A 105 -5.32 -10.91 -1.02
CA GLU A 105 -6.13 -11.26 0.16
C GLU A 105 -5.34 -11.99 1.26
N ALA A 106 -4.13 -12.45 0.98
CA ALA A 106 -3.34 -13.23 1.95
C ALA A 106 -2.99 -12.45 3.22
N ILE A 107 -2.99 -11.12 3.16
CA ILE A 107 -2.78 -10.24 4.31
C ILE A 107 -4.01 -10.13 5.22
N GLU A 108 -5.17 -10.65 4.80
CA GLU A 108 -6.42 -10.67 5.57
C GLU A 108 -6.61 -12.01 6.28
N ASP A 109 -5.74 -13.00 6.03
CA ASP A 109 -5.77 -14.27 6.76
C ASP A 109 -5.56 -14.03 8.27
N GLU A 110 -6.28 -14.77 9.11
CA GLU A 110 -6.16 -14.67 10.56
C GLU A 110 -4.76 -15.08 11.06
N ASN A 111 -4.11 -15.99 10.34
CA ASN A 111 -2.75 -16.44 10.60
C ASN A 111 -1.70 -15.45 10.11
N ALA A 112 -2.05 -14.50 9.25
CA ALA A 112 -1.09 -13.47 8.89
C ALA A 112 -0.82 -12.51 10.07
N GLY A 113 0.33 -11.87 10.02
CA GLY A 113 0.71 -10.82 10.97
C GLY A 113 1.69 -9.87 10.33
N LYS A 114 2.05 -8.80 11.04
CA LYS A 114 2.86 -7.73 10.46
C LYS A 114 3.84 -7.13 11.45
N TRP A 115 5.04 -6.84 10.96
CA TRP A 115 5.98 -5.93 11.60
C TRP A 115 5.54 -4.48 11.36
N LEU A 116 5.64 -3.63 12.38
CA LEU A 116 5.29 -2.21 12.32
C LEU A 116 6.56 -1.36 12.44
N ILE A 117 6.83 -0.55 11.42
CA ILE A 117 7.93 0.41 11.37
C ILE A 117 7.32 1.81 11.34
N PHE A 118 7.69 2.66 12.30
CA PHE A 118 7.23 4.05 12.34
C PHE A 118 8.35 4.99 11.92
N GLN A 119 8.06 5.90 11.00
CA GLN A 119 9.04 6.79 10.41
C GLN A 119 8.54 8.23 10.37
N GLU A 120 9.43 9.18 10.63
CA GLU A 120 9.16 10.60 10.40
C GLU A 120 8.79 10.86 8.92
N PRO A 121 7.85 11.80 8.64
CA PRO A 121 7.36 12.05 7.28
C PRO A 121 8.45 12.40 6.25
N ASP A 122 9.55 13.02 6.65
CA ASP A 122 10.68 13.39 5.77
C ASP A 122 11.54 12.20 5.33
N LYS A 123 11.45 11.08 6.05
CA LYS A 123 12.24 9.87 5.82
C LYS A 123 11.44 8.72 5.21
N VAL A 124 10.11 8.83 5.17
CA VAL A 124 9.23 7.73 4.76
C VAL A 124 9.47 7.26 3.33
N ASP A 125 9.75 8.17 2.38
CA ASP A 125 9.86 7.79 0.97
C ASP A 125 11.05 6.86 0.71
N MET A 126 12.23 7.24 1.23
CA MET A 126 13.43 6.41 1.14
C MET A 126 13.25 5.08 1.88
N THR A 127 12.56 5.13 3.02
CA THR A 127 12.31 3.95 3.86
C THR A 127 11.37 2.97 3.17
N TRP A 128 10.28 3.49 2.58
CA TRP A 128 9.33 2.73 1.79
C TRP A 128 10.00 2.07 0.60
N LYS A 129 10.83 2.81 -0.15
CA LYS A 129 11.56 2.25 -1.29
C LYS A 129 12.39 1.01 -0.89
N LYS A 130 13.14 1.07 0.21
CA LYS A 130 13.92 -0.09 0.71
C LYS A 130 13.03 -1.30 1.01
N VAL A 131 11.94 -1.09 1.75
CA VAL A 131 11.01 -2.17 2.11
C VAL A 131 10.31 -2.74 0.88
N ARG A 132 9.82 -1.88 0.00
CA ARG A 132 9.17 -2.24 -1.26
C ARG A 132 10.09 -3.09 -2.12
N ASP A 133 11.31 -2.63 -2.37
CA ASP A 133 12.26 -3.33 -3.25
C ASP A 133 12.64 -4.70 -2.68
N ALA A 134 12.88 -4.81 -1.37
CA ALA A 134 13.14 -6.08 -0.70
C ALA A 134 11.92 -7.02 -0.68
N THR A 135 10.69 -6.47 -0.66
CA THR A 135 9.45 -7.25 -0.79
C THR A 135 9.30 -7.82 -2.20
N VAL A 136 9.57 -7.03 -3.24
CA VAL A 136 9.58 -7.52 -4.63
C VAL A 136 10.64 -8.60 -4.84
N ALA A 137 11.81 -8.43 -4.22
CA ALA A 137 12.89 -9.41 -4.30
C ALA A 137 12.61 -10.73 -3.54
N GLY A 138 11.48 -10.83 -2.83
CA GLY A 138 11.13 -12.01 -2.03
C GLY A 138 11.98 -12.16 -0.76
N GLU A 139 12.68 -11.10 -0.36
CA GLU A 139 13.56 -11.12 0.81
C GLU A 139 12.80 -10.83 2.11
N LEU A 140 11.66 -10.14 2.02
CA LEU A 140 10.76 -9.91 3.15
C LEU A 140 9.62 -10.94 3.13
N GLY A 141 8.45 -10.57 3.65
CA GLY A 141 7.28 -11.45 3.69
C GLY A 141 6.37 -11.28 2.49
N ILE A 142 5.08 -11.57 2.66
CA ILE A 142 4.12 -11.71 1.56
C ILE A 142 3.66 -10.39 0.94
N SER A 143 3.73 -9.29 1.68
CA SER A 143 3.26 -7.97 1.25
C SER A 143 3.82 -6.89 2.16
N ALA A 144 3.87 -5.66 1.65
CA ALA A 144 4.15 -4.47 2.44
C ALA A 144 3.16 -3.35 2.14
N LYS A 145 2.87 -2.53 3.15
CA LYS A 145 2.01 -1.35 3.03
C LYS A 145 2.64 -0.15 3.71
N VAL A 146 2.40 1.05 3.20
CA VAL A 146 2.87 2.29 3.83
C VAL A 146 1.79 3.34 3.84
N SER A 147 1.67 4.08 4.95
CA SER A 147 0.73 5.20 5.03
C SER A 147 1.26 6.43 4.27
N THR A 148 0.35 7.16 3.64
CA THR A 148 0.67 8.26 2.73
C THR A 148 0.47 9.63 3.38
N VAL A 149 0.63 10.71 2.61
CA VAL A 149 0.27 12.06 3.07
C VAL A 149 -1.22 12.35 3.09
N LYS A 150 -2.07 11.52 2.48
CA LYS A 150 -3.53 11.66 2.60
C LYS A 150 -3.93 11.55 4.09
N PRO A 151 -4.56 12.58 4.69
CA PRO A 151 -4.91 12.55 6.12
C PRO A 151 -5.90 11.43 6.42
N ASN A 152 -5.48 10.46 7.23
CA ASN A 152 -6.35 9.37 7.66
C ASN A 152 -7.01 9.73 9.01
N PRO A 153 -8.34 9.86 9.09
CA PRO A 153 -9.05 10.22 10.32
C PRO A 153 -8.86 9.21 11.45
N ASP A 154 -8.49 7.97 11.14
CA ASP A 154 -8.21 6.92 12.13
C ASP A 154 -6.78 6.96 12.67
N SER A 155 -5.88 7.75 12.05
CA SER A 155 -4.52 7.91 12.53
C SER A 155 -4.46 8.89 13.71
N ARG A 156 -3.78 8.47 14.78
CA ARG A 156 -3.51 9.30 15.97
C ARG A 156 -2.04 9.72 16.09
N ASP A 157 -1.22 9.31 15.13
CA ASP A 157 0.22 9.55 15.07
C ASP A 157 0.54 10.35 13.80
N ASN A 158 1.42 11.34 13.94
CA ASN A 158 1.89 12.16 12.82
C ASN A 158 2.98 11.45 12.00
N ARG A 159 3.61 10.43 12.58
CA ARG A 159 4.57 9.57 11.87
C ARG A 159 3.84 8.73 10.82
N LYS A 160 4.58 8.36 9.79
CA LYS A 160 4.13 7.38 8.80
C LYS A 160 4.45 5.98 9.29
N VAL A 161 3.63 5.02 8.91
CA VAL A 161 3.77 3.63 9.32
C VAL A 161 3.93 2.75 8.11
N ILE A 162 4.88 1.83 8.18
CA ILE A 162 5.10 0.77 7.20
C ILE A 162 4.79 -0.56 7.87
N TYR A 163 3.99 -1.36 7.19
CA TYR A 163 3.70 -2.75 7.54
C TYR A 163 4.46 -3.68 6.62
N VAL A 164 5.07 -4.71 7.21
CA VAL A 164 5.66 -5.84 6.48
C VAL A 164 4.99 -7.10 6.97
N TYR A 165 4.21 -7.73 6.10
CA TYR A 165 3.35 -8.87 6.43
C TYR A 165 4.09 -10.19 6.28
N THR A 166 3.92 -11.09 7.24
CA THR A 166 4.27 -12.51 7.09
C THR A 166 3.00 -13.35 6.99
N LYS A 167 3.11 -14.50 6.34
CA LYS A 167 1.95 -15.36 6.02
C LYS A 167 1.36 -16.02 7.25
N ASP A 168 2.22 -16.48 8.14
CA ASP A 168 1.85 -17.17 9.38
C ASP A 168 2.63 -16.55 10.54
N TRP A 169 1.94 -16.07 11.56
CA TRP A 169 2.55 -15.51 12.77
C TRP A 169 3.11 -16.60 13.69
N ALA A 170 2.65 -17.84 13.54
CA ALA A 170 3.13 -18.99 14.30
C ALA A 170 4.39 -19.61 13.69
N ASP A 171 4.70 -19.32 12.41
CA ASP A 171 5.98 -19.64 11.80
C ASP A 171 7.06 -18.65 12.28
N GLU A 172 7.57 -18.90 13.49
CA GLU A 172 8.63 -18.09 14.09
C GLU A 172 9.88 -18.03 13.21
N THR A 173 10.15 -19.07 12.42
CA THR A 173 11.33 -19.09 11.54
C THR A 173 11.20 -18.04 10.45
N ASP A 174 10.06 -17.98 9.75
CA ASP A 174 9.82 -16.94 8.74
C ASP A 174 9.70 -15.55 9.38
N VAL A 175 8.98 -15.43 10.49
CA VAL A 175 8.83 -14.15 11.20
C VAL A 175 10.17 -13.54 11.59
N MET A 176 11.08 -14.34 12.14
CA MET A 176 12.41 -13.89 12.54
C MET A 176 13.35 -13.71 11.34
N ARG A 177 13.24 -14.53 10.29
CA ARG A 177 13.96 -14.31 9.02
C ARG A 177 13.64 -12.93 8.43
N VAL A 178 12.35 -12.56 8.38
CA VAL A 178 11.93 -11.24 7.92
C VAL A 178 12.47 -10.13 8.83
N ARG A 179 12.47 -10.34 10.15
CA ARG A 179 13.02 -9.39 11.12
C ARG A 179 14.52 -9.17 10.94
N GLU A 180 15.31 -10.23 10.78
CA GLU A 180 16.75 -10.12 10.53
C GLU A 180 17.01 -9.39 9.21
N LYS A 181 16.24 -9.69 8.17
CA LYS A 181 16.37 -8.95 6.90
C LYS A 181 16.05 -7.47 7.07
N LEU A 182 15.04 -7.10 7.88
CA LEU A 182 14.78 -5.70 8.21
C LEU A 182 15.98 -5.06 8.95
N ARG A 183 16.63 -5.77 9.87
CA ARG A 183 17.85 -5.26 10.53
C ARG A 183 18.98 -5.01 9.54
N GLU A 184 19.21 -5.92 8.59
CA GLU A 184 20.20 -5.75 7.51
C GLU A 184 19.90 -4.51 6.64
N LEU A 185 18.62 -4.19 6.42
CA LEU A 185 18.19 -2.98 5.69
C LEU A 185 18.33 -1.68 6.51
N GLY A 186 18.72 -1.78 7.79
CA GLY A 186 18.99 -0.67 8.70
C GLY A 186 17.91 -0.43 9.76
N PHE A 187 16.89 -1.29 9.87
CA PHE A 187 15.84 -1.19 10.88
C PHE A 187 16.29 -1.86 12.18
N VAL A 188 17.23 -1.22 12.90
CA VAL A 188 17.85 -1.76 14.11
C VAL A 188 17.14 -1.36 15.41
N ASP A 189 16.29 -0.34 15.35
CA ASP A 189 15.46 0.09 16.47
C ASP A 189 14.39 -0.96 16.80
N ARG A 190 13.86 -0.89 18.01
CA ARG A 190 12.82 -1.82 18.46
C ARG A 190 11.56 -1.68 17.61
N ILE A 191 11.14 -2.78 16.99
CA ILE A 191 9.90 -2.88 16.21
C ILE A 191 8.93 -3.88 16.86
N GLY A 192 7.64 -3.65 16.62
CA GLY A 192 6.59 -4.52 17.15
C GLY A 192 5.98 -5.39 16.05
N TYR A 193 5.66 -6.63 16.38
CA TYR A 193 4.87 -7.51 15.53
C TYR A 193 3.44 -7.64 16.07
N LYS A 194 2.44 -7.45 15.21
CA LYS A 194 1.01 -7.59 15.53
C LYS A 194 0.38 -8.68 14.68
N ARG A 195 -0.43 -9.54 15.31
CA ARG A 195 -1.19 -10.58 14.60
C ARG A 195 -2.47 -10.02 13.99
N ASN A 196 -2.96 -10.61 12.91
CA ASN A 196 -4.26 -10.23 12.36
C ASN A 196 -5.42 -10.62 13.27
N LEU A 197 -5.35 -11.73 14.02
CA LEU A 197 -6.33 -12.09 15.06
C LEU A 197 -6.67 -10.93 16.00
N GLU A 198 -5.66 -10.17 16.43
CA GLU A 198 -5.83 -9.01 17.31
C GLU A 198 -6.47 -7.82 16.58
N THR A 199 -6.29 -7.73 15.26
CA THR A 199 -6.93 -6.72 14.41
C THR A 199 -8.42 -7.04 14.22
N PHE A 200 -8.77 -8.31 13.99
CA PHE A 200 -10.17 -8.76 13.88
C PHE A 200 -10.94 -8.69 15.19
N ALA A 201 -10.29 -8.93 16.33
CA ALA A 201 -10.88 -8.75 17.65
C ALA A 201 -11.07 -7.27 18.07
N GLY A 202 -10.74 -6.30 17.20
CA GLY A 202 -10.84 -4.87 17.49
C GLY A 202 -9.86 -4.41 18.57
N GLU A 203 -8.79 -5.17 18.80
CA GLU A 203 -7.81 -4.84 19.83
C GLU A 203 -6.81 -3.80 19.32
N TYR A 204 -7.03 -2.57 19.75
CA TYR A 204 -6.10 -1.45 19.57
C TYR A 204 -5.35 -1.20 20.86
N ALA A 205 -4.09 -0.75 20.73
CA ALA A 205 -3.33 -0.28 21.86
C ALA A 205 -4.09 0.86 22.55
N LYS A 206 -4.39 0.69 23.83
CA LYS A 206 -4.93 1.72 24.72
C LYS A 206 -3.90 1.96 25.82
N LYS A 207 -3.98 3.10 26.51
CA LYS A 207 -3.09 3.39 27.64
C LYS A 207 -3.12 2.21 28.63
N GLY A 208 -2.01 1.48 28.75
CA GLY A 208 -1.87 0.28 29.60
C GLY A 208 -2.07 -1.09 28.92
N LYS A 209 -2.50 -1.16 27.65
CA LYS A 209 -2.63 -2.43 26.87
C LYS A 209 -1.71 -2.38 25.65
N ARG A 210 -0.67 -3.23 25.64
CA ARG A 210 0.17 -3.48 24.46
C ARG A 210 -0.44 -4.65 23.68
N VAL A 211 -0.62 -4.47 22.37
CA VAL A 211 -1.19 -5.47 21.45
C VAL A 211 -0.07 -5.95 20.52
N THR A 212 1.05 -6.34 21.10
CA THR A 212 2.27 -6.72 20.36
C THR A 212 2.66 -8.11 20.82
N TYR A 213 2.79 -9.04 19.87
CA TYR A 213 3.08 -10.44 20.15
C TYR A 213 4.59 -10.69 20.22
N TYR A 214 5.32 -10.42 19.13
CA TYR A 214 6.78 -10.35 19.16
C TYR A 214 7.24 -8.91 19.35
N THR A 215 8.24 -8.70 20.21
CA THR A 215 8.97 -7.44 20.29
C THR A 215 10.43 -7.71 20.12
N ALA A 216 11.09 -6.97 19.24
CA ALA A 216 12.47 -7.24 18.90
C ALA A 216 13.19 -5.98 18.46
#